data_AF-A0A143PP42-F1
#
_entry.id   AF-A0A143PP42-F1
#
_cell.length_a   1.000
_cell.length_b   1.000
_cell.length_c   1.000
_cell.angle_alpha   90.00
_cell.angle_beta   90.00
_cell.angle_gamma   90.00
#
_symmetry.space_group_name_H-M   'P 1'
#
loop_
_entity.id
_entity.type
_entity.pdbx_description
1 polymer ?
#
loop_
_entity_poly.entity_id
_entity_poly.type
_entity_poly.pdbx_seq_one_letter_code
_entity_poly.pdbx_strand_id
1 'polypeptide(L)'
;MSQASLPPFAAVVLEALAGHGLRPHTGTGVDVLRAQVSDLYRYEIRQLRGRLLAGDIPKASYADAVRALRLRYLLLSVPKDQWRVR
;
A
#
# COMPACT_ATOMS: atom_id res chain seq x y z
N MET A 1 12.22 -3.33 -29.66
CA MET A 1 12.32 -3.55 -28.21
C MET A 1 12.14 -2.20 -27.53
N SER A 2 10.93 -1.84 -27.10
CA SER A 2 10.69 -0.55 -26.44
C SER A 2 11.47 -0.50 -25.12
N GLN A 3 12.41 0.44 -25.01
CA GLN A 3 12.96 0.82 -23.72
C GLN A 3 11.80 1.31 -22.86
N ALA A 4 11.38 0.49 -21.90
CA ALA A 4 10.48 0.94 -20.85
C ALA A 4 11.27 1.93 -19.99
N SER A 5 11.11 3.22 -20.28
CA SER A 5 11.59 4.27 -19.39
C SER A 5 10.99 4.03 -18.01
N LEU A 6 11.79 4.19 -16.95
CA LEU A 6 11.31 3.99 -15.58
C LEU A 6 10.30 5.10 -15.25
N PRO A 7 9.21 4.79 -14.53
CA PRO A 7 8.28 5.80 -14.08
C PRO A 7 8.97 6.80 -13.15
N PRO A 8 8.55 8.08 -13.12
CA PRO A 8 9.23 9.14 -12.36
C PRO A 8 8.89 9.07 -10.86
N PHE A 9 8.99 7.88 -10.25
CA PHE A 9 8.77 7.64 -8.83
C PHE A 9 10.10 7.36 -8.11
N ALA A 10 10.18 7.78 -6.85
CA ALA A 10 11.33 7.50 -6.00
C ALA A 10 11.51 5.97 -5.82
N ALA A 11 12.75 5.48 -5.73
CA ALA A 11 13.03 4.05 -5.62
C ALA A 11 12.28 3.38 -4.44
N VAL A 12 12.29 4.03 -3.27
CA VAL A 12 11.56 3.54 -2.08
C VAL A 12 10.04 3.41 -2.30
N VAL A 13 9.46 4.26 -3.14
CA VAL A 13 8.04 4.19 -3.51
C VAL A 13 7.81 3.01 -4.45
N LEU A 14 8.68 2.80 -5.43
CA LEU A 14 8.61 1.65 -6.33
C LEU A 14 8.74 0.32 -5.59
N GLU A 15 9.65 0.24 -4.62
CA GLU A 15 9.82 -0.94 -3.75
C GLU A 15 8.56 -1.20 -2.90
N ALA A 16 8.03 -0.16 -2.25
CA ALA A 16 6.81 -0.29 -1.46
C ALA A 16 5.61 -0.71 -2.33
N LEU A 17 5.45 -0.13 -3.53
CA LEU A 17 4.40 -0.52 -4.48
C LEU A 17 4.57 -1.98 -4.93
N ALA A 18 5.80 -2.40 -5.24
CA ALA A 18 6.09 -3.78 -5.61
C ALA A 18 5.76 -4.76 -4.48
N GLY A 19 5.98 -4.39 -3.21
CA GLY A 19 5.58 -5.16 -2.03
C GLY A 19 4.06 -5.35 -1.91
N HIS A 20 3.26 -4.49 -2.55
CA HIS A 20 1.81 -4.63 -2.69
C HIS A 20 1.37 -5.25 -4.04
N GLY A 21 2.32 -5.72 -4.86
CA GLY A 21 2.05 -6.30 -6.18
C GLY A 21 1.76 -5.27 -7.27
N LEU A 22 2.01 -3.97 -7.02
CA LEU A 22 1.78 -2.90 -7.98
C LEU A 22 3.07 -2.60 -8.76
N ARG A 23 2.96 -2.53 -10.09
CA ARG A 23 4.06 -2.19 -11.00
C ARG A 23 3.64 -1.03 -11.90
N PRO A 24 3.92 0.23 -11.51
CA PRO A 24 3.59 1.37 -12.35
C PRO A 24 4.44 1.41 -13.62
N HIS A 25 3.87 1.97 -14.69
CA HIS A 25 4.59 2.40 -15.88
C HIS A 25 4.62 3.93 -15.94
N THR A 26 5.31 4.50 -16.94
CA THR A 26 5.54 5.97 -17.06
C THR A 26 4.28 6.81 -17.14
N GLY A 27 3.17 6.24 -17.60
CA GLY A 27 1.87 6.91 -17.68
C GLY A 27 1.01 6.72 -16.43
N THR A 28 1.41 5.90 -15.46
CA THR A 28 0.61 5.65 -14.27
C THR A 28 0.64 6.89 -13.35
N GLY A 29 -0.53 7.48 -13.11
CA GLY A 29 -0.68 8.61 -12.21
C GLY A 29 -0.53 8.23 -10.73
N VAL A 30 -0.01 9.17 -9.92
CA VAL A 30 0.16 8.97 -8.47
C VAL A 30 -1.18 8.75 -7.76
N ASP A 31 -2.24 9.44 -8.22
CA ASP A 31 -3.58 9.29 -7.66
C ASP A 31 -4.16 7.89 -7.87
N VAL A 32 -3.91 7.30 -9.05
CA VAL A 32 -4.34 5.93 -9.37
C VAL A 32 -3.64 4.94 -8.44
N LEU A 33 -2.31 5.05 -8.30
CA LEU A 33 -1.54 4.16 -7.43
C LEU A 33 -1.97 4.30 -5.97
N ARG A 34 -2.14 5.54 -5.49
CA ARG A 34 -2.56 5.78 -4.12
C ARG A 34 -3.98 5.23 -3.86
N ALA A 35 -4.88 5.35 -4.82
CA ALA A 35 -6.21 4.74 -4.73
C ALA A 35 -6.11 3.21 -4.62
N GLN A 36 -5.32 2.56 -5.49
CA GLN A 36 -5.11 1.11 -5.46
C GLN A 36 -4.53 0.63 -4.12
N VAL A 37 -3.48 1.28 -3.60
CA VAL A 37 -2.91 0.95 -2.28
C VAL A 37 -3.94 1.17 -1.17
N SER A 38 -4.74 2.24 -1.26
CA SER A 38 -5.77 2.53 -0.27
C SER A 38 -6.89 1.49 -0.28
N ASP A 39 -7.25 0.95 -1.43
CA ASP A 39 -8.29 -0.08 -1.54
C ASP A 39 -7.80 -1.43 -1.02
N LEU A 40 -6.54 -1.78 -1.28
CA LEU A 40 -5.89 -2.95 -0.66
C LEU A 40 -5.88 -2.84 0.88
N TYR A 41 -5.47 -1.68 1.43
CA TYR A 41 -5.51 -1.45 2.87
C TYR A 41 -6.91 -1.59 3.46
N ARG A 42 -7.93 -0.98 2.80
CA ARG A 42 -9.34 -1.08 3.24
C ARG A 42 -9.87 -2.51 3.16
N TYR A 43 -9.45 -3.27 2.16
CA TYR A 43 -9.78 -4.69 2.06
C TYR A 43 -9.17 -5.46 3.22
N GLU A 44 -7.86 -5.34 3.46
CA GLU A 44 -7.16 -6.08 4.52
C GLU A 44 -7.66 -5.71 5.93
N ILE A 45 -7.95 -4.44 6.21
CA ILE A 45 -8.49 -4.05 7.52
C ILE A 45 -9.90 -4.61 7.76
N ARG A 46 -10.72 -4.72 6.70
CA ARG A 46 -12.04 -5.38 6.79
C ARG A 46 -11.89 -6.88 7.05
N GLN A 47 -10.95 -7.55 6.38
CA GLN A 47 -10.64 -8.95 6.65
C GLN A 47 -10.18 -9.16 8.09
N LEU A 48 -9.29 -8.29 8.59
CA LEU A 48 -8.82 -8.36 9.97
C LEU A 48 -9.96 -8.18 10.99
N ARG A 49 -10.87 -7.25 10.72
CA ARG A 49 -12.09 -7.08 11.54
C ARG A 49 -12.99 -8.32 11.44
N GLY A 50 -13.16 -8.91 10.27
CA GLY A 50 -13.91 -10.15 10.08
C GLY A 50 -13.37 -11.28 10.94
N ARG A 51 -12.05 -11.48 10.96
CA ARG A 51 -11.36 -12.46 11.80
C ARG A 51 -11.56 -12.22 13.30
N LEU A 52 -11.56 -10.97 13.75
CA LEU A 52 -11.92 -10.65 15.13
C LEU A 52 -13.36 -11.06 15.45
N LEU A 53 -14.31 -10.76 14.57
CA LEU A 53 -15.72 -11.08 14.78
C LEU A 53 -16.01 -12.58 14.72
N ALA A 54 -15.23 -13.33 13.92
CA ALA A 54 -15.27 -14.79 13.86
C ALA A 54 -14.59 -15.47 15.07
N GLY A 55 -13.84 -14.73 15.88
CA GLY A 55 -13.08 -15.27 17.02
C GLY A 55 -11.70 -15.83 16.66
N ASP A 56 -11.27 -15.71 15.41
CA ASP A 56 -9.96 -16.20 14.93
C ASP A 56 -8.77 -15.41 15.52
N ILE A 57 -9.04 -14.22 16.05
CA ILE A 57 -8.05 -13.36 16.70
C ILE A 57 -8.58 -12.95 18.07
N PRO A 58 -7.82 -13.16 19.16
CA PRO A 58 -8.18 -12.64 20.46
C PRO A 58 -8.33 -11.12 20.43
N LYS A 59 -9.37 -10.58 21.07
CA LYS A 59 -9.60 -9.13 21.14
C LYS A 59 -8.40 -8.34 21.67
N ALA A 60 -7.66 -8.91 22.63
CA ALA A 60 -6.44 -8.31 23.18
C ALA A 60 -5.34 -8.13 22.12
N SER A 61 -5.26 -9.02 21.13
CA SER A 61 -4.25 -9.00 20.07
C SER A 61 -4.67 -8.18 18.83
N TYR A 62 -5.94 -7.78 18.74
CA TYR A 62 -6.47 -7.06 17.56
C TYR A 62 -5.76 -5.72 17.34
N ALA A 63 -5.47 -4.98 18.40
CA ALA A 63 -4.79 -3.68 18.30
C ALA A 63 -3.39 -3.83 17.67
N ASP A 64 -2.64 -4.84 18.07
CA ASP A 64 -1.30 -5.12 17.53
C ASP A 64 -1.38 -5.62 16.09
N ALA A 65 -2.37 -6.44 15.76
CA ALA A 65 -2.59 -6.86 14.38
C ALA A 65 -2.93 -5.67 13.45
N VAL A 66 -3.74 -4.71 13.92
CA VAL A 66 -4.01 -3.46 13.18
C VAL A 66 -2.74 -2.61 13.03
N ARG A 67 -1.91 -2.53 14.08
CA ARG A 67 -0.63 -1.80 14.02
C ARG A 67 0.32 -2.42 13.00
N ALA A 68 0.49 -3.74 13.03
CA ALA A 68 1.30 -4.47 12.07
C ALA A 68 0.81 -4.27 10.63
N LEU A 69 -0.52 -4.27 10.43
CA LEU A 69 -1.11 -3.93 9.13
C LEU A 69 -0.73 -2.50 8.70
N ARG A 70 -0.90 -1.50 9.56
CA ARG A 70 -0.56 -0.10 9.23
C ARG A 70 0.90 0.09 8.84
N LEU A 71 1.82 -0.63 9.49
CA LEU A 71 3.24 -0.59 9.16
C LEU A 71 3.54 -1.10 7.74
N ARG A 72 2.76 -2.06 7.23
CA ARG A 72 2.86 -2.51 5.83
C ARG A 72 2.40 -1.47 4.83
N TYR A 73 1.58 -0.50 5.24
CA TYR A 73 0.97 0.51 4.38
C TYR A 73 1.47 1.93 4.70
N LEU A 74 2.70 2.07 5.24
CA LEU A 74 3.29 3.38 5.56
C LEU A 74 3.35 4.33 4.36
N LEU A 75 3.44 3.80 3.15
CA LEU A 75 3.37 4.59 1.91
C LEU A 75 2.14 5.51 1.85
N LEU A 76 0.99 5.11 2.43
CA LEU A 76 -0.23 5.94 2.47
C LEU A 76 -0.11 7.18 3.37
N SER A 77 0.89 7.21 4.27
CA SER A 77 1.22 8.37 5.10
C SER A 77 2.15 9.36 4.42
N VAL A 78 2.77 8.98 3.29
CA VAL A 78 3.64 9.87 2.50
C VAL A 78 2.79 10.76 1.60
N PRO A 79 2.97 12.10 1.61
CA PRO A 79 2.31 13.01 0.69
C PRO A 79 2.57 12.66 -0.78
N LYS A 80 1.55 12.77 -1.64
CA LYS A 80 1.62 12.33 -3.06
C LYS A 80 2.72 13.02 -3.86
N ASP A 81 2.97 14.28 -3.58
CA ASP A 81 4.03 15.10 -4.17
C ASP A 81 5.44 14.57 -3.86
N GLN A 82 5.60 13.82 -2.77
CA GLN A 82 6.86 13.20 -2.37
C GLN A 82 7.05 11.79 -2.95
N TRP A 83 6.09 11.28 -3.73
CA TRP A 83 6.24 9.97 -4.36
C TRP A 83 7.15 10.00 -5.58
N ARG A 84 7.36 11.20 -6.16
CA ARG A 84 8.11 11.41 -7.39
C ARG A 84 9.55 11.83 -7.11
N VAL A 85 10.44 11.47 -8.04
CA VAL A 85 11.76 12.10 -8.09
C VAL A 85 11.60 13.56 -8.52
N ARG A 86 12.34 14.46 -7.88
CA ARG A 86 12.36 15.88 -8.26
C ARG A 86 13.17 16.11 -9.52
#